data_AF-A0A958R098-F1
#
_entry.id   AF-A0A958R098-F1
#
_cell.length_a   1.000
_cell.length_b   1.000
_cell.length_c   1.000
_cell.angle_alpha   90.00
_cell.angle_beta   90.00
_cell.angle_gamma   90.00
#
_symmetry.space_group_name_H-M   'P 1'
#
loop_
_entity.id
_entity.type
_entity.pdbx_description
1 polymer ?
#
loop_
_entity_poly.entity_id
_entity_poly.type
_entity_poly.pdbx_seq_one_letter_code
_entity_poly.pdbx_strand_id
1 'polypeptide(L)'
;MNELFQFIKRFESITKNVDLLVAFGLIGILTVMIIPLPSWIIDLALTASLTLSLLILLVAIYTDKSLDFSVFPSLLLLSTLFRLSLNVASTRLILTEGHNGTSSVGQVISAFGNFVAGSNYVIGLIVFIILVVINFIVITKGSGRIAEVAARFTLDAMPGKQMSIDADLNAGLISEADARKRRRDIEKEA
;
A
#
# COMPACT_ATOMS: atom_id res chain seq x y z
N MET A 1 38.05 7.39 -0.01
CA MET A 1 37.35 6.84 -1.21
C MET A 1 37.03 5.35 -1.09
N ASN A 2 37.92 4.49 -0.57
CA ASN A 2 37.66 3.04 -0.44
C ASN A 2 36.59 2.66 0.61
N GLU A 3 36.46 3.43 1.70
CA GLU A 3 35.42 3.25 2.73
C GLU A 3 33.99 3.47 2.17
N LEU A 4 33.82 4.51 1.35
CA LEU A 4 32.54 4.83 0.71
C LEU A 4 32.11 3.74 -0.29
N PHE A 5 33.09 3.20 -1.03
CA PHE A 5 32.87 2.11 -1.98
C PHE A 5 32.51 0.80 -1.27
N GLN A 6 33.08 0.52 -0.09
CA GLN A 6 32.68 -0.63 0.73
C GLN A 6 31.27 -0.47 1.32
N PHE A 7 30.88 0.75 1.72
CA PHE A 7 29.52 1.02 2.22
C PHE A 7 28.46 0.78 1.13
N ILE A 8 28.74 1.21 -0.10
CA ILE A 8 27.87 0.97 -1.27
C ILE A 8 27.82 -0.52 -1.63
N LYS A 9 28.95 -1.23 -1.58
CA LYS A 9 29.00 -2.67 -1.89
C LYS A 9 28.29 -3.55 -0.84
N ARG A 10 28.21 -3.09 0.41
CA ARG A 10 27.42 -3.73 1.47
C ARG A 10 25.91 -3.56 1.23
N PHE A 11 25.50 -2.45 0.63
CA PHE A 11 24.15 -2.25 0.10
C PHE A 11 23.84 -3.19 -1.08
N GLU A 12 24.82 -3.45 -1.94
CA GLU A 12 24.66 -4.37 -3.09
C GLU A 12 24.47 -5.85 -2.67
N SER A 13 25.07 -6.26 -1.55
CA SER A 13 24.83 -7.60 -0.98
C SER A 13 23.47 -7.73 -0.28
N ILE A 14 22.87 -6.62 0.14
CA ILE A 14 21.49 -6.56 0.68
C ILE A 14 20.46 -6.71 -0.46
N THR A 15 20.76 -6.21 -1.66
CA THR A 15 19.90 -6.33 -2.84
C THR A 15 19.80 -7.73 -3.45
N LYS A 16 20.61 -8.71 -3.03
CA LYS A 16 20.45 -10.12 -3.48
C LYS A 16 19.39 -10.91 -2.69
N ASN A 17 18.94 -10.38 -1.55
CA ASN A 17 17.95 -10.99 -0.66
C ASN A 17 16.79 -10.02 -0.36
N VAL A 18 16.31 -9.27 -1.36
CA VAL A 18 15.21 -8.32 -1.19
C VAL A 18 13.97 -9.01 -0.62
N ASP A 19 13.66 -10.23 -1.06
CA ASP A 19 12.55 -11.02 -0.53
C ASP A 19 12.71 -11.32 0.97
N LEU A 20 13.93 -11.59 1.41
CA LEU A 20 14.25 -11.84 2.82
C LEU A 20 14.11 -10.55 3.64
N LEU A 21 14.55 -9.42 3.10
CA LEU A 21 14.42 -8.11 3.74
C LEU A 21 12.96 -7.67 3.84
N VAL A 22 12.15 -7.93 2.81
CA VAL A 22 10.71 -7.72 2.82
C VAL A 22 10.04 -8.62 3.86
N ALA A 23 10.41 -9.90 3.93
CA ALA A 23 9.88 -10.84 4.92
C ALA A 23 10.22 -10.43 6.36
N PHE A 24 11.47 -10.04 6.64
CA PHE A 24 11.88 -9.50 7.93
C PHE A 24 11.17 -8.18 8.26
N GLY A 25 10.96 -7.31 7.25
CA GLY A 25 10.17 -6.09 7.40
C GLY A 25 8.72 -6.39 7.80
N LEU A 26 8.09 -7.36 7.15
CA LEU A 26 6.74 -7.85 7.48
C LEU A 26 6.65 -8.40 8.91
N ILE A 27 7.61 -9.24 9.30
CA ILE A 27 7.69 -9.77 10.67
C ILE A 27 7.91 -8.63 11.68
N GLY A 28 8.76 -7.65 11.34
CA GLY A 28 8.96 -6.44 12.16
C GLY A 28 7.67 -5.64 12.34
N ILE A 29 6.91 -5.43 11.27
CA ILE A 29 5.59 -4.77 11.27
C ILE A 29 4.62 -5.52 12.19
N LEU A 30 4.57 -6.86 12.13
CA LEU A 30 3.74 -7.67 13.03
C LEU A 30 4.23 -7.63 14.49
N THR A 31 5.54 -7.55 14.69
CA THR A 31 6.16 -7.49 16.03
C THR A 31 5.82 -6.17 16.73
N VAL A 32 5.86 -5.05 16.01
CA VAL A 32 5.45 -3.71 16.48
C VAL A 32 3.99 -3.72 16.98
N MET A 33 3.13 -4.53 16.36
CA MET A 33 1.74 -4.69 16.76
C MET A 33 1.60 -5.39 18.12
N ILE A 34 2.45 -6.39 18.41
CA ILE A 34 2.35 -7.22 19.62
C ILE A 34 3.13 -6.60 20.79
N ILE A 35 4.31 -6.02 20.53
CA ILE A 35 5.22 -5.54 21.57
C ILE A 35 4.96 -4.05 21.88
N PRO A 36 4.82 -3.66 23.17
CA PRO A 36 4.76 -2.25 23.56
C PRO A 36 6.08 -1.56 23.23
N LEU A 37 6.02 -0.59 22.31
CA LEU A 37 7.16 0.24 21.96
C LEU A 37 7.15 1.53 22.78
N PRO A 38 8.33 2.05 23.14
CA PRO A 38 8.45 3.35 23.79
C PRO A 38 7.94 4.47 22.86
N SER A 39 7.41 5.53 23.45
CA SER A 39 6.77 6.66 22.74
C SER A 39 7.67 7.33 21.70
N TRP A 40 8.98 7.43 21.96
CA TRP A 40 9.93 8.03 21.01
C TRP A 40 10.10 7.22 19.71
N ILE A 41 10.00 5.88 19.76
CA ILE A 41 10.07 5.03 18.56
C ILE A 41 8.79 5.21 17.74
N ILE A 42 7.64 5.28 18.40
CA ILE A 42 6.35 5.50 17.75
C ILE A 42 6.33 6.87 17.06
N ASP A 43 6.82 7.93 17.71
CA ASP A 43 6.94 9.25 17.10
C ASP A 43 7.82 9.21 15.84
N LEU A 44 9.02 8.62 15.93
CA LEU A 44 9.92 8.50 14.77
C LEU A 44 9.27 7.70 13.63
N ALA A 45 8.61 6.60 13.95
CA ALA A 45 7.98 5.74 12.97
C ALA A 45 6.74 6.39 12.33
N LEU A 46 5.95 7.15 13.10
CA LEU A 46 4.82 7.95 12.59
C LEU A 46 5.30 9.07 11.67
N THR A 47 6.36 9.80 12.04
CA THR A 47 6.98 10.80 11.17
C THR A 47 7.50 10.15 9.89
N ALA A 48 8.22 9.03 9.99
CA ALA A 48 8.71 8.29 8.82
C ALA A 48 7.56 7.82 7.91
N SER A 49 6.46 7.33 8.49
CA SER A 49 5.26 6.93 7.76
C SER A 49 4.64 8.09 6.98
N LEU A 50 4.51 9.26 7.62
CA LEU A 50 4.02 10.48 6.97
C LEU A 50 4.95 10.93 5.83
N THR A 51 6.26 11.00 6.08
CA THR A 51 7.25 11.38 5.07
C THR A 51 7.26 10.40 3.89
N LEU A 52 7.23 9.09 4.14
CA LEU A 52 7.16 8.07 3.10
C LEU A 52 5.88 8.21 2.27
N SER A 53 4.76 8.49 2.92
CA SER A 53 3.48 8.66 2.22
C SER A 53 3.48 9.90 1.32
N LEU A 54 4.06 11.01 1.78
CA LEU A 54 4.25 12.21 0.97
C LEU A 54 5.22 11.96 -0.18
N LEU A 55 6.29 11.20 0.05
CA LEU A 55 7.23 10.81 -1.00
C LEU A 55 6.54 9.96 -2.07
N ILE A 56 5.77 8.94 -1.66
CA ILE A 56 4.98 8.11 -2.59
C ILE A 56 3.99 8.96 -3.38
N LEU A 57 3.31 9.91 -2.73
CA LEU A 57 2.41 10.85 -3.40
C LEU A 57 3.15 11.69 -4.45
N LEU A 58 4.31 12.23 -4.08
CA LEU A 58 5.13 13.05 -4.99
C LEU A 58 5.58 12.21 -6.19
N VAL A 59 6.13 11.02 -5.94
CA VAL A 59 6.53 10.08 -7.00
C VAL A 59 5.34 9.74 -7.90
N ALA A 60 4.16 9.48 -7.34
CA ALA A 60 2.97 9.17 -8.12
C ALA A 60 2.52 10.34 -9.03
N ILE A 61 2.64 11.59 -8.57
CA ILE A 61 2.29 12.77 -9.37
C ILE A 61 3.30 13.04 -10.49
N TYR A 62 4.59 12.76 -10.28
CA TYR A 62 5.66 13.05 -11.23
C TYR A 62 6.07 11.87 -12.13
N THR A 63 5.45 10.70 -11.97
CA THR A 63 5.78 9.53 -12.80
C THR A 63 4.96 9.54 -14.09
N ASP A 64 5.60 9.80 -15.22
CA ASP A 64 4.97 9.83 -16.55
C ASP A 64 4.92 8.46 -17.26
N LYS A 65 5.75 7.49 -16.87
CA LYS A 65 5.89 6.20 -17.57
C LYS A 65 5.17 5.06 -16.86
N SER A 66 4.27 4.38 -17.57
CA SER A 66 3.51 3.23 -17.05
C SER A 66 4.37 2.01 -16.66
N LEU A 67 5.61 1.91 -17.14
CA LEU A 67 6.56 0.84 -16.75
C LEU A 67 7.05 0.98 -15.29
N ASP A 68 7.10 2.21 -14.77
CA ASP A 68 7.48 2.47 -13.36
C ASP A 68 6.33 2.11 -12.40
N PHE A 69 5.12 1.92 -12.94
CA PHE A 69 3.94 1.53 -12.17
C PHE A 69 3.97 0.06 -11.70
N SER A 70 4.82 -0.80 -12.27
CA SER A 70 4.89 -2.22 -11.85
C SER A 70 5.42 -2.41 -10.42
N VAL A 71 6.23 -1.48 -9.92
CA VAL A 71 6.76 -1.51 -8.53
C VAL A 71 5.79 -0.85 -7.55
N PHE A 72 4.87 -0.01 -8.05
CA PHE A 72 3.96 0.79 -7.25
C PHE A 72 2.99 -0.03 -6.37
N PRO A 73 2.34 -1.11 -6.85
CA PRO A 73 1.48 -1.96 -6.02
C PRO A 73 2.20 -2.54 -4.80
N SER A 74 3.42 -3.06 -4.99
CA SER A 74 4.21 -3.65 -3.90
C SER A 74 4.64 -2.60 -2.87
N LEU A 75 5.03 -1.40 -3.32
CA LEU A 75 5.36 -0.28 -2.42
C LEU A 75 4.15 0.20 -1.63
N LEU A 76 2.99 0.33 -2.29
CA LEU A 76 1.75 0.70 -1.62
C LEU A 76 1.33 -0.36 -0.60
N LEU A 77 1.44 -1.64 -0.93
CA LEU A 77 1.13 -2.73 0.01
C LEU A 77 2.00 -2.64 1.26
N LEU A 78 3.33 -2.52 1.09
CA LEU A 78 4.25 -2.43 2.22
C LEU A 78 4.01 -1.17 3.07
N SER A 79 3.83 -0.01 2.43
CA SER A 79 3.52 1.25 3.13
C SER A 79 2.20 1.18 3.89
N THR A 80 1.19 0.52 3.31
CA THR A 80 -0.13 0.34 3.96
C THR A 80 -0.03 -0.58 5.17
N LEU A 81 0.70 -1.69 5.05
CA LEU A 81 0.94 -2.60 6.19
C LEU A 81 1.71 -1.92 7.32
N PHE A 82 2.74 -1.13 6.98
CA PHE A 82 3.47 -0.32 7.96
C PHE A 82 2.54 0.68 8.67
N ARG A 83 1.72 1.41 7.91
CA ARG A 83 0.69 2.31 8.46
C ARG A 83 -0.29 1.59 9.38
N LEU A 84 -0.78 0.41 8.99
CA LEU A 84 -1.72 -0.38 9.78
C LEU A 84 -1.10 -0.77 11.13
N SER A 85 0.13 -1.29 11.12
CA SER A 85 0.83 -1.65 12.36
C SER A 85 1.04 -0.47 13.28
N LEU A 86 1.46 0.68 12.75
CA LEU A 86 1.63 1.90 13.55
C LEU A 86 0.33 2.40 14.16
N ASN A 87 -0.80 2.31 13.43
CA ASN A 87 -2.10 2.67 13.97
C ASN A 87 -2.52 1.76 15.14
N VAL A 88 -2.25 0.46 15.05
CA VAL A 88 -2.55 -0.46 16.15
C VAL A 88 -1.64 -0.19 17.35
N ALA A 89 -0.33 -0.03 17.11
CA ALA A 89 0.64 0.25 18.16
C ALA A 89 0.38 1.59 18.86
N SER A 90 0.06 2.65 18.10
CA SER A 90 -0.26 3.98 18.62
C SER A 90 -1.59 3.97 19.38
N THR A 91 -2.62 3.30 18.87
CA THR A 91 -3.91 3.17 19.58
C THR A 91 -3.70 2.46 20.93
N ARG A 92 -2.93 1.37 20.96
CA ARG A 92 -2.61 0.71 22.23
C ARG A 92 -1.90 1.68 23.18
N LEU A 93 -0.83 2.35 22.73
CA LEU A 93 -0.08 3.32 23.54
C LEU A 93 -0.96 4.46 24.08
N ILE A 94 -1.91 4.96 23.28
CA ILE A 94 -2.89 5.96 23.71
C ILE A 94 -3.76 5.40 24.85
N LEU A 95 -4.24 4.16 24.72
CA LEU A 95 -5.12 3.54 25.71
C LEU A 95 -4.39 3.13 27.00
N THR A 96 -3.12 2.72 26.92
CA THR A 96 -2.34 2.27 28.07
C THR A 96 -1.64 3.42 28.79
N GLU A 97 -1.03 4.37 28.08
CA GLU A 97 -0.25 5.45 28.69
C GLU A 97 -0.96 6.81 28.66
N GLY A 98 -2.07 6.97 27.93
CA GLY A 98 -2.76 8.26 27.80
C GLY A 98 -3.37 8.80 29.09
N HIS A 99 -3.65 7.93 30.07
CA HIS A 99 -4.09 8.34 31.41
C HIS A 99 -2.99 9.07 32.21
N ASN A 100 -1.71 8.87 31.87
CA ASN A 100 -0.56 9.50 32.52
C ASN A 100 -0.27 10.93 32.00
N GLY A 101 -1.11 11.45 31.11
CA GLY A 101 -1.01 12.79 30.52
C GLY A 101 -0.70 12.76 29.02
N THR A 102 -1.04 13.82 28.30
CA THR A 102 -0.89 13.88 26.83
C THR A 102 0.56 13.85 26.35
N SER A 103 1.54 14.07 27.24
CA SER A 103 2.97 14.03 26.92
C SER A 103 3.59 12.62 26.97
N SER A 104 2.93 11.64 27.59
CA SER A 104 3.46 10.26 27.74
C SER A 104 3.29 9.43 26.46
N VAL A 105 2.32 9.79 25.61
CA VAL A 105 1.91 9.02 24.43
C VAL A 105 2.76 9.32 23.19
N GLY A 106 3.51 10.42 23.20
CA GLY A 106 4.33 10.88 22.07
C GLY A 106 4.00 12.31 21.65
N GLN A 107 5.01 13.03 21.19
CA GLN A 107 4.89 14.44 20.80
C GLN A 107 4.09 14.59 19.51
N VAL A 108 4.25 13.67 18.54
CA VAL A 108 3.54 13.75 17.25
C VAL A 108 2.05 13.54 17.46
N ILE A 109 1.69 12.54 18.26
CA ILE A 109 0.29 12.23 18.59
C ILE A 109 -0.35 13.38 19.38
N SER A 110 0.36 13.93 20.37
CA SER A 110 -0.12 15.07 21.17
C SER A 110 -0.34 16.32 20.30
N ALA A 111 0.62 16.64 19.43
CA ALA A 111 0.53 17.78 18.53
C ALA A 111 -0.64 17.63 17.53
N PHE A 112 -0.81 16.45 16.94
CA PHE A 112 -1.94 16.18 16.04
C PHE A 112 -3.28 16.23 16.76
N GLY A 113 -3.38 15.68 17.97
CA GLY A 113 -4.58 15.72 18.80
C GLY A 113 -5.01 17.16 19.10
N ASN A 114 -4.06 17.99 19.53
CA ASN A 114 -4.30 19.42 19.78
C ASN A 114 -4.63 20.19 18.49
N PHE A 115 -4.03 19.84 17.35
CA PHE A 115 -4.34 20.46 16.06
C PHE A 115 -5.77 20.17 15.60
N VAL A 116 -6.25 18.93 15.78
CA VAL A 116 -7.58 18.52 15.31
C VAL A 116 -8.69 18.92 16.29
N ALA A 117 -8.48 18.74 17.60
CA ALA A 117 -9.51 19.05 18.60
C ALA A 117 -9.44 20.51 19.10
N GLY A 118 -8.31 21.19 18.95
CA GLY A 118 -8.10 22.53 19.51
C GLY A 118 -8.40 22.57 21.01
N SER A 119 -9.12 23.60 21.44
CA SER A 119 -9.60 23.72 22.82
C SER A 119 -10.95 23.04 23.09
N ASN A 120 -11.57 22.40 22.08
CA ASN A 120 -12.92 21.84 22.19
C ASN A 120 -13.00 20.43 21.61
N TYR A 121 -13.01 19.43 22.51
CA TYR A 121 -13.15 18.02 22.17
C TYR A 121 -14.40 17.70 21.33
N VAL A 122 -15.49 18.48 21.44
CA VAL A 122 -16.69 18.29 20.62
C VAL A 122 -16.40 18.60 19.15
N ILE A 123 -15.64 19.66 18.87
CA ILE A 123 -15.21 19.99 17.50
C ILE A 123 -14.34 18.87 16.95
N GLY A 124 -13.39 18.38 17.75
CA GLY A 124 -12.54 17.24 17.37
C GLY A 124 -13.35 15.98 17.03
N LEU A 125 -14.37 15.66 17.81
CA LEU A 125 -15.26 14.52 17.55
C LEU A 125 -16.04 14.69 16.24
N ILE A 126 -16.57 15.88 15.96
CA ILE A 126 -17.29 16.17 14.71
C ILE A 126 -16.35 16.02 13.51
N VAL A 127 -15.14 16.58 13.57
CA VAL A 127 -14.13 16.46 12.51
C VAL A 127 -13.75 14.98 12.30
N PHE A 128 -13.57 14.22 13.37
CA PHE A 128 -13.28 12.79 13.29
C PHE A 128 -14.39 12.02 12.57
N ILE A 129 -15.67 12.26 12.90
CA ILE A 129 -16.81 11.62 12.23
C ILE A 129 -16.82 11.98 10.74
N ILE A 130 -16.62 13.25 10.38
CA ILE A 130 -16.56 13.69 8.97
C ILE A 130 -15.45 12.93 8.23
N LEU A 131 -14.25 12.87 8.80
CA LEU A 131 -13.12 12.17 8.19
C LEU A 131 -13.38 10.67 8.01
N VAL A 132 -13.98 10.00 9.00
CA VAL A 132 -14.32 8.57 8.91
C VAL A 132 -15.35 8.34 7.79
N VAL A 133 -16.39 9.16 7.72
CA VAL A 133 -17.43 9.05 6.69
C VAL A 133 -16.85 9.29 5.29
N ILE A 134 -16.04 10.33 5.11
CA ILE A 134 -15.38 10.61 3.83
C ILE A 134 -14.47 9.46 3.42
N ASN A 135 -13.61 8.97 4.33
CA ASN A 135 -12.74 7.83 4.05
C ASN A 135 -13.56 6.62 3.58
N PHE A 136 -14.63 6.29 4.30
CA PHE A 136 -15.48 5.15 3.96
C PHE A 136 -16.16 5.31 2.60
N ILE A 137 -16.79 6.47 2.33
CA ILE A 137 -17.49 6.73 1.05
C ILE A 137 -16.53 6.72 -0.12
N VAL A 138 -15.38 7.41 -0.01
CA VAL A 138 -14.38 7.51 -1.08
C VAL A 138 -13.80 6.14 -1.41
N ILE A 139 -13.42 5.35 -0.42
CA ILE A 139 -12.89 3.99 -0.64
C ILE A 139 -13.94 3.11 -1.33
N THR A 140 -15.18 3.11 -0.83
CA THR A 140 -16.25 2.26 -1.38
C THR A 140 -16.60 2.66 -2.82
N LYS A 141 -16.78 3.96 -3.08
CA LYS A 141 -17.12 4.47 -4.42
C LYS A 141 -15.95 4.36 -5.38
N GLY A 142 -14.72 4.60 -4.93
CA GLY A 142 -13.50 4.47 -5.74
C GLY A 142 -13.25 3.02 -6.15
N SER A 143 -13.30 2.09 -5.19
CA SER A 143 -13.14 0.66 -5.43
C SER A 143 -14.19 0.13 -6.42
N GLY A 144 -15.46 0.54 -6.27
CA GLY A 144 -16.53 0.14 -7.19
C GLY A 144 -16.26 0.55 -8.65
N ARG A 145 -15.81 1.79 -8.90
CA ARG A 145 -15.49 2.24 -10.26
C ARG A 145 -14.28 1.50 -10.85
N ILE A 146 -13.26 1.23 -10.05
CA ILE A 146 -12.08 0.48 -10.51
C ILE A 146 -12.49 -0.96 -10.86
N ALA A 147 -13.34 -1.59 -10.04
CA ALA A 147 -13.84 -2.94 -10.29
C ALA A 147 -14.68 -3.01 -11.58
N GLU A 148 -15.56 -2.04 -11.82
CA GLU A 148 -16.34 -1.95 -13.07
C GLU A 148 -15.44 -1.86 -14.30
N VAL A 149 -14.42 -1.00 -14.23
CA VAL A 149 -13.48 -0.79 -15.33
C VAL A 149 -12.59 -2.02 -15.56
N ALA A 150 -12.12 -2.68 -14.49
CA ALA A 150 -11.33 -3.91 -14.61
C ALA A 150 -12.14 -5.07 -15.21
N ALA A 151 -13.39 -5.23 -14.77
CA ALA A 151 -14.30 -6.21 -15.35
C ALA A 151 -14.56 -5.91 -16.83
N ARG A 152 -14.84 -4.65 -17.15
CA ARG A 152 -15.06 -4.24 -18.54
C ARG A 152 -13.82 -4.43 -19.41
N PHE A 153 -12.62 -4.11 -18.94
CA PHE A 153 -11.40 -4.36 -19.70
C PHE A 153 -11.14 -5.86 -19.94
N THR A 154 -11.49 -6.70 -18.97
CA THR A 154 -11.38 -8.16 -19.12
C THR A 154 -12.39 -8.67 -20.15
N LEU A 155 -13.64 -8.20 -20.10
CA LEU A 155 -14.69 -8.55 -21.06
C LEU A 155 -14.40 -8.01 -22.47
N ASP A 156 -13.96 -6.76 -22.59
CA ASP A 156 -13.65 -6.10 -23.87
C ASP A 156 -12.40 -6.70 -24.54
N ALA A 157 -11.51 -7.37 -23.77
CA ALA A 157 -10.35 -8.07 -24.30
C ALA A 157 -10.68 -9.46 -24.90
N MET A 158 -11.81 -10.08 -24.56
CA MET A 158 -12.16 -11.42 -25.03
C MET A 158 -12.29 -11.53 -26.56
N PRO A 159 -12.99 -10.63 -27.28
CA PRO A 159 -13.06 -10.68 -28.74
C PRO A 159 -11.69 -10.57 -29.40
N GLY A 160 -10.79 -9.74 -28.85
CA GLY A 160 -9.42 -9.60 -29.35
C GLY A 160 -8.62 -10.89 -29.20
N LYS A 161 -8.70 -11.55 -28.03
CA LYS A 161 -8.07 -12.87 -27.82
C LYS A 161 -8.66 -13.93 -28.75
N GLN A 162 -9.99 -13.95 -28.97
CA GLN A 162 -10.62 -14.87 -29.92
C GLN A 162 -10.18 -14.60 -31.37
N MET A 163 -10.11 -13.33 -31.77
CA MET A 163 -9.66 -12.94 -33.12
C MET A 163 -8.19 -13.33 -33.37
N SER A 164 -7.32 -13.29 -32.36
CA SER A 164 -5.95 -13.78 -32.49
C SER A 164 -5.87 -15.30 -32.70
N ILE A 165 -6.75 -16.09 -32.09
CA ILE A 165 -6.84 -17.54 -32.32
C ILE A 165 -7.31 -17.82 -33.75
N ASP A 166 -8.27 -17.05 -34.24
CA ASP A 166 -8.79 -17.19 -35.61
C ASP A 166 -7.73 -16.84 -36.65
N ALA A 167 -6.92 -15.81 -36.37
CA ALA A 167 -5.77 -15.46 -37.20
C ALA A 167 -4.71 -16.57 -37.22
N ASP A 168 -4.36 -17.13 -36.05
CA ASP A 168 -3.38 -18.23 -35.94
C ASP A 168 -3.87 -19.50 -36.65
N LEU A 169 -5.17 -19.82 -36.56
CA LEU A 169 -5.78 -20.96 -37.24
C LEU A 169 -5.80 -20.77 -38.76
N ASN A 170 -6.20 -19.59 -39.23
CA ASN A 170 -6.21 -19.25 -40.66
C ASN A 170 -4.79 -19.20 -41.26
N ALA A 171 -3.78 -18.85 -40.46
CA ALA A 171 -2.37 -18.89 -40.86
C ALA A 171 -1.75 -20.30 -40.81
N GLY A 172 -2.47 -21.31 -40.32
CA GLY A 172 -1.98 -22.68 -40.18
C GLY A 172 -0.96 -22.89 -39.06
N LEU A 173 -0.84 -21.95 -38.11
CA LEU A 173 0.08 -22.03 -36.98
C LEU A 173 -0.41 -22.97 -35.86
N ILE A 174 -1.72 -23.21 -35.80
CA ILE A 174 -2.38 -24.07 -34.80
C ILE A 174 -3.42 -25.00 -35.45
N SER A 175 -3.73 -26.12 -34.81
CA SER A 175 -4.79 -27.05 -35.25
C SER A 175 -6.19 -26.62 -34.77
N GLU A 176 -7.25 -27.14 -35.40
CA GLU A 176 -8.63 -26.92 -34.93
C GLU A 176 -8.85 -27.37 -33.47
N ALA A 177 -8.21 -28.47 -33.07
CA ALA A 177 -8.31 -28.99 -31.72
C ALA A 177 -7.67 -28.03 -30.70
N ASP A 178 -6.52 -27.44 -31.05
CA ASP A 178 -5.82 -26.45 -30.22
C ASP A 178 -6.59 -25.13 -30.15
N ALA A 179 -7.16 -24.66 -31.27
CA ALA A 179 -8.00 -23.47 -31.31
C ALA A 179 -9.23 -23.62 -30.41
N ARG A 180 -9.90 -24.79 -30.47
CA ARG A 180 -11.07 -25.09 -29.63
C ARG A 180 -10.71 -25.16 -28.15
N LYS A 181 -9.54 -25.69 -27.80
CA LYS A 181 -9.03 -25.71 -26.43
C LYS A 181 -8.75 -24.29 -25.92
N ARG A 182 -8.01 -23.48 -26.68
CA ARG A 182 -7.69 -22.09 -26.31
C ARG A 182 -8.94 -21.21 -26.15
N ARG A 183 -9.96 -21.36 -27.01
CA ARG A 183 -11.24 -20.65 -26.85
C ARG A 183 -11.94 -21.02 -25.54
N ARG A 184 -11.98 -22.32 -25.19
CA ARG A 184 -12.53 -22.78 -23.91
C ARG A 184 -11.74 -22.27 -22.71
N ASP A 185 -10.44 -22.10 -22.84
CA ASP A 185 -9.61 -21.57 -21.77
C ASP A 185 -9.86 -20.05 -21.59
N ILE A 186 -10.03 -19.29 -22.69
CA ILE A 186 -10.43 -17.87 -22.62
C ILE A 186 -11.82 -17.71 -21.99
N GLU A 187 -12.78 -18.57 -22.32
CA GLU A 187 -14.12 -18.57 -21.70
C GLU A 187 -14.08 -18.85 -20.18
N LYS A 188 -13.03 -19.53 -19.69
CA LYS A 188 -12.83 -19.77 -18.24
C LYS A 188 -12.08 -18.65 -17.53
N GLU A 189 -11.40 -17.76 -18.26
CA GLU A 189 -10.70 -16.60 -17.70
C GLU A 189 -11.65 -15.41 -17.43
N ALA A 190 -12.90 -15.47 -17.90
CA ALA A 190 -13.96 -14.47 -17.72
C ALA A 190 -14.92 -14.84 -16.58
#